data_AF-A0A0F9ARU5-F1
#
_entry.id   AF-A0A0F9ARU5-F1
#
_cell.length_a   1.000
_cell.length_b   1.000
_cell.length_c   1.000
_cell.angle_alpha   90.00
_cell.angle_beta   90.00
_cell.angle_gamma   90.00
#
_symmetry.space_group_name_H-M   'P 1'
#
loop_
_entity.id
_entity.type
_entity.pdbx_description
1 polymer ?
#
loop_
_entity_poly.entity_id
_entity_poly.type
_entity_poly.pdbx_seq_one_letter_code
_entity_poly.pdbx_strand_id
1 'polypeptide(L)'
;SDASEGGYTTIQHMADEVFYEEDRVPEVFAIDTAVSMIDVLLELENRLKVDPHSFSTVVVDSLTMYAEMMFSELEVAQQGKPDNRRLYGELGSHLRYLMITIHKMPVNVLWLALAKEGGEDHSLGGISIPGQTATKAPARCDVWCHLEQAGGTKTRAPTYKMHFQNHGGFRAGHRFGDMLPPVIENPSYRKIESALRLEPWTDRYVKKSKSRPKPQARKAAAR
;
A
#
# COMPACT_ATOMS: atom_id res chain seq x y z
N SER A 1 19.75 8.28 -23.12
CA SER A 1 19.54 9.16 -21.95
C SER A 1 18.15 9.71 -22.01
N ASP A 2 17.17 8.86 -21.69
CA ASP A 2 15.74 9.12 -21.90
C ASP A 2 14.92 8.47 -20.76
N ALA A 3 15.53 8.44 -19.57
CA ALA A 3 14.97 7.81 -18.37
C ALA A 3 14.38 8.85 -17.38
N SER A 4 14.53 10.14 -17.70
CA SER A 4 13.71 11.19 -17.12
C SER A 4 12.34 11.16 -17.79
N GLU A 5 11.26 11.17 -16.98
CA GLU A 5 9.88 11.57 -17.34
C GLU A 5 8.83 10.46 -17.46
N GLY A 6 9.19 9.18 -17.65
CA GLY A 6 8.19 8.10 -17.80
C GLY A 6 7.25 7.94 -16.59
N GLY A 7 7.78 7.83 -15.37
CA GLY A 7 6.95 7.74 -14.16
C GLY A 7 6.35 9.07 -13.72
N TYR A 8 7.04 10.18 -14.01
CA TYR A 8 6.59 11.52 -13.66
C TYR A 8 5.37 11.96 -14.47
N THR A 9 5.23 11.56 -15.74
CA THR A 9 4.04 11.92 -16.56
C THR A 9 2.71 11.55 -15.91
N THR A 10 2.65 10.49 -15.10
CA THR A 10 1.43 10.08 -14.37
C THR A 10 0.99 11.10 -13.31
N ILE A 11 1.93 11.85 -12.74
CA ILE A 11 1.70 12.85 -11.68
C ILE A 11 1.98 14.30 -12.12
N GLN A 12 2.70 14.51 -13.22
CA GLN A 12 3.12 15.81 -13.79
C GLN A 12 1.94 16.71 -14.18
N HIS A 13 0.79 16.13 -14.49
CA HIS A 13 -0.43 16.85 -14.84
C HIS A 13 -1.41 16.99 -13.66
N MET A 14 -1.02 16.50 -12.49
CA MET A 14 -1.83 16.61 -11.29
C MET A 14 -1.40 17.85 -10.52
N ALA A 15 -2.35 18.67 -10.09
CA ALA A 15 -2.04 19.90 -9.37
C ALA A 15 -1.26 19.59 -8.07
N ASP A 16 -0.09 20.22 -7.90
CA ASP A 16 0.85 20.01 -6.79
C ASP A 16 0.17 20.20 -5.42
N GLU A 17 -0.70 21.21 -5.35
CA GLU A 17 -1.57 21.56 -4.22
C GLU A 17 -2.35 20.37 -3.64
N VAL A 18 -2.63 19.38 -4.49
CA VAL A 18 -3.57 18.30 -4.20
C VAL A 18 -2.85 17.05 -3.70
N PHE A 19 -1.51 17.00 -3.74
CA PHE A 19 -0.71 15.87 -3.25
C PHE A 19 0.29 16.24 -2.17
N TYR A 20 0.74 17.49 -2.15
CA TYR A 20 1.83 17.96 -1.33
C TYR A 20 1.35 19.03 -0.36
N GLU A 21 2.00 19.11 0.80
CA GLU A 21 1.82 20.28 1.68
C GLU A 21 2.33 21.51 0.91
N GLU A 22 1.58 22.63 0.91
CA GLU A 22 1.92 23.85 0.14
C GLU A 22 3.36 24.35 0.37
N ASP A 23 3.92 24.05 1.54
CA ASP A 23 5.27 24.46 1.96
C ASP A 23 6.35 23.37 1.73
N ARG A 24 6.01 22.19 1.20
CA ARG A 24 6.95 21.08 0.98
C ARG A 24 6.97 20.63 -0.48
N VAL A 25 8.04 20.98 -1.18
CA VAL A 25 8.31 20.53 -2.55
C VAL A 25 8.66 19.03 -2.54
N PRO A 26 8.02 18.19 -3.38
CA PRO A 26 8.38 16.78 -3.48
C PRO A 26 9.79 16.60 -4.05
N GLU A 27 10.54 15.69 -3.45
CA GLU A 27 11.81 15.22 -4.00
C GLU A 27 11.58 13.97 -4.84
N VAL A 28 12.08 13.98 -6.08
CA VAL A 28 11.87 12.92 -7.07
C VAL A 28 13.18 12.23 -7.37
N PHE A 29 13.19 10.91 -7.23
CA PHE A 29 14.33 10.05 -7.54
C PHE A 29 14.00 9.19 -8.76
N ALA A 30 14.74 9.37 -9.85
CA ALA A 30 14.61 8.52 -11.04
C ALA A 30 15.31 7.17 -10.81
N ILE A 31 14.60 6.08 -11.04
CA ILE A 31 15.08 4.72 -10.81
C ILE A 31 15.09 3.95 -12.12
N ASP A 32 16.30 3.70 -12.64
CA ASP A 32 16.50 3.07 -13.94
C ASP A 32 17.03 1.64 -13.85
N THR A 33 17.47 1.23 -12.66
CA THR A 33 18.05 -0.10 -12.42
C THR A 33 17.71 -0.60 -11.02
N ALA A 34 17.91 -1.90 -10.78
CA ALA A 34 17.85 -2.44 -9.42
C ALA A 34 18.87 -1.79 -8.47
N VAL A 35 20.05 -1.42 -8.97
CA VAL A 35 21.12 -0.80 -8.17
C VAL A 35 20.74 0.62 -7.75
N SER A 36 20.24 1.44 -8.67
CA SER A 36 19.83 2.82 -8.36
C SER A 36 18.69 2.87 -7.33
N MET A 37 17.77 1.89 -7.34
CA MET A 37 16.74 1.76 -6.29
C MET A 37 17.36 1.55 -4.91
N ILE A 38 18.39 0.71 -4.81
CA ILE A 38 19.07 0.42 -3.54
C ILE A 38 19.84 1.65 -3.07
N ASP A 39 20.53 2.35 -3.97
CA ASP A 39 21.27 3.56 -3.64
C ASP A 39 20.34 4.65 -3.08
N VAL A 40 19.21 4.90 -3.73
CA VAL A 40 18.18 5.84 -3.26
C VAL A 40 17.58 5.41 -1.93
N LEU A 41 17.33 4.10 -1.75
CA LEU A 41 16.81 3.58 -0.49
C LEU A 41 17.79 3.82 0.67
N LEU A 42 19.09 3.60 0.45
CA LEU A 42 20.14 3.85 1.43
C LEU A 42 20.29 5.34 1.72
N GLU A 43 20.22 6.20 0.70
CA GLU A 43 20.22 7.64 0.87
C GLU A 43 19.05 8.09 1.75
N LEU A 44 17.83 7.64 1.43
CA LEU A 44 16.62 7.95 2.18
C LEU A 44 16.72 7.47 3.64
N GLU A 45 17.21 6.25 3.86
CA GLU A 45 17.41 5.72 5.21
C GLU A 45 18.40 6.59 6.00
N ASN A 46 19.50 7.03 5.37
CA ASN A 46 20.49 7.88 6.02
C ASN A 46 19.93 9.26 6.35
N ARG A 47 19.15 9.85 5.45
CA ARG A 47 18.50 11.15 5.67
C ARG A 47 17.49 11.08 6.82
N LEU A 48 16.67 10.04 6.86
CA LEU A 48 15.71 9.83 7.95
C LEU A 48 16.35 9.48 9.29
N LYS A 49 17.58 8.94 9.29
CA LYS A 49 18.38 8.78 10.53
C LYS A 49 18.88 10.12 11.07
N VAL A 50 19.26 11.05 10.19
CA VAL A 50 19.75 12.38 10.57
C VAL A 50 18.59 13.29 10.97
N ASP A 51 17.53 13.30 10.18
CA ASP A 51 16.30 14.05 10.42
C ASP A 51 15.07 13.18 10.11
N PRO A 52 14.44 12.58 11.14
CA PRO A 52 13.26 11.74 10.99
C PRO A 52 12.04 12.47 10.41
N HIS A 53 12.03 13.80 10.39
CA HIS A 53 10.91 14.61 9.91
C HIS A 53 11.16 15.22 8.52
N SER A 54 12.31 14.92 7.91
CA SER A 54 12.67 15.35 6.56
C SER A 54 11.70 14.86 5.50
N PHE A 55 11.13 13.66 5.68
CA PHE A 55 10.08 13.11 4.83
C PHE A 55 8.90 12.64 5.67
N SER A 56 7.68 13.00 5.24
CA SER A 56 6.44 12.48 5.83
C SER A 56 5.91 11.26 5.09
N THR A 57 6.16 11.17 3.78
CA THR A 57 5.57 10.18 2.88
C THR A 57 6.55 9.79 1.79
N VAL A 58 6.62 8.50 1.50
CA VAL A 58 7.36 7.91 0.38
C VAL A 58 6.37 7.28 -0.58
N VAL A 59 6.46 7.65 -1.85
CA VAL A 59 5.60 7.10 -2.92
C VAL A 59 6.49 6.35 -3.89
N VAL A 60 6.16 5.10 -4.16
CA VAL A 60 6.81 4.29 -5.21
C VAL A 60 5.87 4.19 -6.39
N ASP A 61 6.19 4.90 -7.48
CA ASP A 61 5.38 4.98 -8.70
C ASP A 61 6.16 4.56 -9.97
N SER A 62 5.85 3.45 -10.64
CA SER A 62 4.97 2.36 -10.22
C SER A 62 5.75 1.09 -9.92
N LEU A 63 5.35 0.39 -8.85
CA LEU A 63 5.91 -0.89 -8.45
C LEU A 63 5.78 -1.96 -9.53
N THR A 64 4.72 -1.91 -10.34
CA THR A 64 4.54 -2.81 -11.50
C THR A 64 5.62 -2.60 -12.54
N MET A 65 5.83 -1.36 -13.00
CA MET A 65 6.83 -1.07 -14.03
C MET A 65 8.24 -1.37 -13.52
N TYR A 66 8.51 -1.05 -12.25
CA TYR A 66 9.77 -1.40 -11.61
C TYR A 66 10.02 -2.92 -11.59
N ALA A 67 9.00 -3.71 -11.27
CA ALA A 67 9.10 -5.17 -11.25
C ALA A 67 9.35 -5.75 -12.65
N GLU A 68 8.73 -5.21 -13.70
CA GLU A 68 8.93 -5.62 -15.09
C GLU A 68 10.33 -5.26 -15.60
N MET A 69 10.81 -4.05 -15.28
CA MET A 69 12.18 -3.61 -15.58
C MET A 69 13.21 -4.55 -14.95
N MET A 70 13.11 -4.80 -13.65
CA MET A 70 14.03 -5.68 -12.95
C MET A 70 13.96 -7.12 -13.49
N PHE A 71 12.76 -7.62 -13.79
CA PHE A 71 12.62 -8.96 -14.37
C PHE A 71 13.36 -9.07 -15.71
N SER A 72 13.23 -8.05 -16.57
CA SER A 72 13.94 -7.96 -17.85
C SER A 72 15.46 -7.93 -17.66
N GLU A 73 15.98 -7.20 -16.67
CA GLU A 73 17.42 -7.20 -16.32
C GLU A 73 17.90 -8.61 -15.94
N LEU A 74 17.13 -9.33 -15.14
CA LEU A 74 17.46 -10.70 -14.71
C LEU A 74 17.43 -11.69 -15.88
N GLU A 75 16.48 -11.54 -16.82
CA GLU A 75 16.40 -12.37 -18.02
C GLU A 75 17.63 -12.20 -18.92
N VAL A 76 18.05 -10.95 -19.16
CA VAL A 76 19.24 -10.64 -19.98
C VAL A 76 20.51 -11.22 -19.34
N ALA A 77 20.63 -11.16 -18.01
CA ALA A 77 21.78 -11.68 -17.28
C ALA A 77 21.96 -13.21 -17.41
N GLN A 78 20.90 -13.97 -17.71
CA GLN A 78 20.96 -15.45 -17.80
C GLN A 78 21.30 -16.02 -19.18
N GLN A 79 21.58 -15.19 -20.18
CA GLN A 79 22.17 -15.58 -21.48
C GLN A 79 21.63 -16.89 -22.12
N GLY A 80 20.30 -17.10 -22.09
CA GLY A 80 19.64 -18.14 -22.90
C GLY A 80 19.44 -19.52 -22.26
N LYS A 81 19.63 -19.70 -20.94
CA LYS A 81 19.08 -20.86 -20.21
C LYS A 81 18.18 -20.41 -19.06
N PRO A 82 16.96 -19.92 -19.35
CA PRO A 82 16.12 -19.31 -18.34
C PRO A 82 15.57 -20.38 -17.38
N ASP A 83 16.12 -20.41 -16.16
CA ASP A 83 15.40 -21.01 -15.04
C ASP A 83 14.42 -19.95 -14.50
N ASN A 84 13.25 -19.89 -15.12
CA ASN A 84 12.19 -18.96 -14.78
C ASN A 84 11.87 -18.98 -13.27
N ARG A 85 11.97 -20.15 -12.63
CA ARG A 85 11.70 -20.27 -11.20
C ARG A 85 12.71 -19.49 -10.36
N ARG A 86 13.98 -19.51 -10.75
CA ARG A 86 15.04 -18.74 -10.09
C ARG A 86 14.84 -17.24 -10.29
N LEU A 87 14.52 -16.81 -11.50
CA LEU A 87 14.23 -15.40 -11.82
C LEU A 87 13.09 -14.83 -10.95
N TYR A 88 11.96 -15.55 -10.85
CA TYR A 88 10.86 -15.15 -9.98
C TYR A 88 11.23 -15.15 -8.49
N GLY A 89 12.11 -16.06 -8.07
CA GLY A 89 12.65 -16.11 -6.71
C GLY A 89 13.50 -14.90 -6.36
N GLU A 90 14.37 -14.48 -7.27
CA GLU A 90 15.25 -13.30 -7.14
C GLU A 90 14.41 -12.00 -7.13
N LEU A 91 13.51 -11.82 -8.09
CA LEU A 91 12.56 -10.70 -8.11
C LEU A 91 11.74 -10.62 -6.81
N GLY A 92 11.17 -11.73 -6.37
CA GLY A 92 10.35 -11.76 -5.16
C GLY A 92 11.13 -11.53 -3.86
N SER A 93 12.42 -11.85 -3.84
CA SER A 93 13.30 -11.56 -2.69
C SER A 93 13.66 -10.08 -2.64
N HIS A 94 13.96 -9.49 -3.80
CA HIS A 94 14.29 -8.07 -3.94
C HIS A 94 13.12 -7.17 -3.57
N LEU A 95 11.93 -7.39 -4.16
CA LEU A 95 10.74 -6.60 -3.84
C LEU A 95 10.36 -6.70 -2.36
N ARG A 96 10.51 -7.88 -1.75
CA ARG A 96 10.29 -8.06 -0.32
C ARG A 96 11.29 -7.25 0.50
N TYR A 97 12.57 -7.25 0.12
CA TYR A 97 13.60 -6.46 0.80
C TYR A 97 13.22 -4.97 0.78
N LEU A 98 12.88 -4.42 -0.39
CA LEU A 98 12.46 -3.02 -0.52
C LEU A 98 11.26 -2.71 0.38
N MET A 99 10.22 -3.55 0.30
CA MET A 99 9.00 -3.37 1.11
C MET A 99 9.30 -3.36 2.61
N ILE A 100 10.06 -4.34 3.10
CA ILE A 100 10.41 -4.44 4.52
C ILE A 100 11.24 -3.22 4.96
N THR A 101 12.21 -2.81 4.15
CA THR A 101 13.11 -1.71 4.51
C THR A 101 12.37 -0.38 4.55
N ILE A 102 11.56 -0.07 3.54
CA ILE A 102 10.78 1.17 3.50
C ILE A 102 9.73 1.19 4.62
N HIS A 103 9.05 0.08 4.91
CA HIS A 103 8.08 0.03 6.00
C HIS A 103 8.67 0.12 7.42
N LYS A 104 9.99 0.01 7.58
CA LYS A 104 10.67 0.26 8.87
C LYS A 104 11.00 1.73 9.08
N MET A 105 10.92 2.54 8.03
CA MET A 105 11.19 3.98 8.11
C MET A 105 10.03 4.71 8.80
N PRO A 106 10.30 5.84 9.50
CA PRO A 106 9.27 6.61 10.20
C PRO A 106 8.42 7.49 9.24
N VAL A 107 7.94 6.91 8.14
CA VAL A 107 7.23 7.61 7.06
C VAL A 107 5.96 6.86 6.65
N ASN A 108 5.01 7.57 6.06
CA ASN A 108 3.91 6.93 5.33
C ASN A 108 4.45 6.34 4.03
N VAL A 109 3.93 5.18 3.62
CA VAL A 109 4.41 4.49 2.41
C VAL A 109 3.23 4.22 1.49
N LEU A 110 3.32 4.70 0.25
CA LEU A 110 2.35 4.46 -0.81
C LEU A 110 3.00 3.67 -1.93
N TRP A 111 2.42 2.51 -2.24
CA TRP A 111 2.83 1.67 -3.35
C TRP A 111 1.80 1.82 -4.47
N LEU A 112 2.18 2.48 -5.57
CA LEU A 112 1.35 2.56 -6.76
C LEU A 112 1.69 1.37 -7.66
N ALA A 113 0.68 0.60 -8.05
CA ALA A 113 0.84 -0.57 -8.90
C ALA A 113 -0.36 -0.71 -9.82
N LEU A 114 -0.14 -1.24 -11.02
CA LEU A 114 -1.23 -1.54 -11.94
C LEU A 114 -2.07 -2.68 -11.36
N ALA A 115 -3.38 -2.57 -11.52
CA ALA A 115 -4.29 -3.67 -11.18
C ALA A 115 -4.17 -4.75 -12.26
N LYS A 116 -4.10 -6.02 -11.84
CA LYS A 116 -4.33 -7.14 -12.75
C LYS A 116 -5.82 -7.19 -13.05
N GLU A 117 -6.20 -7.37 -14.32
CA GLU A 117 -7.58 -7.65 -14.65
C GLU A 117 -8.05 -8.93 -13.94
N GLY A 118 -9.25 -8.85 -13.37
CA GLY A 118 -9.92 -10.01 -12.79
C GLY A 118 -10.24 -11.04 -13.86
N GLY A 119 -10.40 -12.30 -13.45
CA GLY A 119 -11.03 -13.31 -14.32
C GLY A 119 -12.50 -12.95 -14.64
N GLU A 120 -13.17 -13.82 -15.40
CA GLU A 120 -14.55 -13.64 -15.92
C GLU A 120 -15.59 -13.25 -14.85
N ASP A 121 -15.35 -13.55 -13.57
CA ASP A 121 -16.25 -13.25 -12.44
C ASP A 121 -16.17 -11.80 -11.90
N HIS A 122 -15.53 -10.86 -12.60
CA HIS A 122 -15.26 -9.49 -12.09
C HIS A 122 -14.56 -9.46 -10.73
N SER A 123 -13.96 -10.58 -10.31
CA SER A 123 -13.21 -10.64 -9.06
C SER A 123 -11.94 -9.84 -9.23
N LEU A 124 -11.78 -8.81 -8.40
CA LEU A 124 -10.66 -7.88 -8.45
C LEU A 124 -9.33 -8.65 -8.50
N GLY A 125 -8.62 -8.57 -9.62
CA GLY A 125 -7.27 -9.11 -9.72
C GLY A 125 -6.36 -8.41 -8.72
N GLY A 126 -5.32 -9.12 -8.27
CA GLY A 126 -4.27 -8.56 -7.42
C GLY A 126 -3.48 -7.47 -8.15
N ILE A 127 -2.35 -7.06 -7.60
CA ILE A 127 -1.44 -6.18 -8.36
C ILE A 127 -0.85 -6.95 -9.55
N SER A 128 -0.59 -6.24 -10.64
CA SER A 128 0.11 -6.76 -11.81
C SER A 128 1.60 -6.82 -11.50
N ILE A 129 2.00 -7.85 -10.74
CA ILE A 129 3.39 -8.23 -10.53
C ILE A 129 3.53 -9.73 -10.81
N PRO A 130 4.58 -10.16 -11.51
CA PRO A 130 4.76 -11.58 -11.77
C PRO A 130 4.97 -12.43 -10.50
N GLY A 131 4.47 -13.67 -10.53
CA GLY A 131 4.71 -14.68 -9.48
C GLY A 131 3.94 -14.45 -8.17
N GLN A 132 4.43 -15.07 -7.09
CA GLN A 132 3.79 -15.04 -5.76
C GLN A 132 3.96 -13.69 -5.03
N THR A 133 4.71 -12.75 -5.60
CA THR A 133 4.94 -11.45 -4.96
C THR A 133 3.68 -10.59 -4.99
N ALA A 134 2.84 -10.75 -6.02
CA ALA A 134 1.56 -10.06 -6.11
C ALA A 134 0.63 -10.31 -4.91
N THR A 135 0.69 -11.49 -4.29
CA THR A 135 -0.14 -11.82 -3.11
C THR A 135 0.47 -11.35 -1.80
N LYS A 136 1.75 -10.94 -1.80
CA LYS A 136 2.52 -10.56 -0.61
C LYS A 136 2.80 -9.06 -0.52
N ALA A 137 2.54 -8.33 -1.60
CA ALA A 137 2.67 -6.88 -1.59
C ALA A 137 1.68 -6.24 -0.59
N PRO A 138 2.03 -5.06 -0.02
CA PRO A 138 1.19 -4.35 0.92
C PRO A 138 -0.23 -4.18 0.41
N ALA A 139 -1.18 -4.21 1.34
CA ALA A 139 -2.60 -4.24 1.03
C ALA A 139 -2.99 -3.13 0.04
N ARG A 140 -3.80 -3.50 -0.94
CA ARG A 140 -4.48 -2.56 -1.83
C ARG A 140 -5.22 -1.54 -0.97
N CYS A 141 -4.93 -0.25 -1.17
CA CYS A 141 -5.72 0.80 -0.55
C CYS A 141 -7.04 0.92 -1.34
N ASP A 142 -8.11 0.36 -0.77
CA ASP A 142 -9.43 0.37 -1.39
C ASP A 142 -10.25 1.62 -1.04
N VAL A 143 -9.85 2.29 0.05
CA VAL A 143 -10.50 3.46 0.62
C VAL A 143 -9.46 4.45 1.08
N TRP A 144 -9.48 5.63 0.47
CA TRP A 144 -8.81 6.82 0.97
C TRP A 144 -9.86 7.74 1.60
N CYS A 145 -9.61 8.19 2.82
CA CYS A 145 -10.52 9.09 3.51
C CYS A 145 -9.80 10.27 4.14
N HIS A 146 -10.50 11.40 4.21
CA HIS A 146 -10.06 12.60 4.91
C HIS A 146 -10.84 12.72 6.22
N LEU A 147 -10.15 12.95 7.33
CA LEU A 147 -10.78 13.14 8.63
C LEU A 147 -10.76 14.62 9.02
N GLU A 148 -11.94 15.20 9.14
CA GLU A 148 -12.16 16.58 9.58
C GLU A 148 -12.69 16.58 11.02
N GLN A 149 -12.22 17.50 11.85
CA GLN A 149 -12.85 17.79 13.14
C GLN A 149 -13.75 19.03 12.99
N ALA A 150 -15.07 18.82 13.07
CA ALA A 150 -16.06 19.88 13.00
C ALA A 150 -16.53 20.32 14.40
N GLY A 151 -16.31 21.60 14.71
CA GLY A 151 -16.78 22.24 15.94
C GLY A 151 -16.09 21.74 17.21
N GLY A 152 -16.80 21.89 18.34
CA GLY A 152 -16.30 21.62 19.69
C GLY A 152 -16.20 22.90 20.50
N THR A 153 -16.76 22.89 21.71
CA THR A 153 -16.61 23.96 22.71
C THR A 153 -16.22 23.34 24.04
N LYS A 154 -15.90 24.16 25.05
CA LYS A 154 -15.65 23.65 26.43
C LYS A 154 -16.79 22.80 26.99
N THR A 155 -18.01 22.93 26.46
CA THR A 155 -19.22 22.23 26.94
C THR A 155 -19.76 21.19 25.94
N ARG A 156 -19.19 21.09 24.74
CA ARG A 156 -19.68 20.19 23.68
C ARG A 156 -18.52 19.47 23.02
N ALA A 157 -18.57 18.14 23.00
CA ALA A 157 -17.57 17.32 22.34
C ALA A 157 -17.48 17.66 20.84
N PRO A 158 -16.26 17.67 20.26
CA PRO A 158 -16.09 17.85 18.83
C PRO A 158 -16.71 16.67 18.06
N THR A 159 -17.21 16.94 16.86
CA THR A 159 -17.70 15.90 15.95
C THR A 159 -16.64 15.65 14.90
N TYR A 160 -16.26 14.39 14.69
CA TYR A 160 -15.30 14.03 13.64
C TYR A 160 -16.07 13.58 12.40
N LYS A 161 -15.69 14.05 11.21
CA LYS A 161 -16.31 13.68 9.94
C LYS A 161 -15.27 13.02 9.05
N MET A 162 -15.52 11.76 8.68
CA MET A 162 -14.68 11.04 7.73
C MET A 162 -15.28 11.12 6.35
N HIS A 163 -14.61 11.81 5.44
CA HIS A 163 -15.01 12.04 4.06
C HIS A 163 -14.42 10.96 3.16
N PHE A 164 -15.25 10.41 2.28
CA PHE A 164 -14.92 9.34 1.34
C PHE A 164 -14.93 9.83 -0.12
N GLN A 165 -15.25 11.10 -0.33
CA GLN A 165 -15.17 11.82 -1.60
C GLN A 165 -14.35 13.10 -1.40
N ASN A 166 -13.77 13.62 -2.48
CA ASN A 166 -13.05 14.88 -2.46
C ASN A 166 -13.86 15.96 -1.72
N HIS A 167 -13.25 16.57 -0.70
CA HIS A 167 -13.91 17.52 0.18
C HIS A 167 -12.97 18.70 0.47
N GLY A 168 -13.40 19.92 0.18
CA GLY A 168 -12.63 21.13 0.52
C GLY A 168 -11.20 21.15 -0.04
N GLY A 169 -10.96 20.54 -1.21
CA GLY A 169 -9.62 20.39 -1.79
C GLY A 169 -8.84 19.14 -1.34
N PHE A 170 -9.27 18.47 -0.26
CA PHE A 170 -8.64 17.24 0.22
C PHE A 170 -9.06 16.03 -0.61
N ARG A 171 -8.09 15.21 -1.02
CA ARG A 171 -8.36 13.95 -1.75
C ARG A 171 -9.00 12.92 -0.83
N ALA A 172 -10.11 12.36 -1.28
CA ALA A 172 -10.71 11.16 -0.71
C ALA A 172 -11.49 10.40 -1.79
N GLY A 173 -11.52 9.08 -1.68
CA GLY A 173 -12.08 8.24 -2.73
C GLY A 173 -12.06 6.76 -2.38
N HIS A 174 -12.94 6.00 -3.01
CA HIS A 174 -13.00 4.55 -2.85
C HIS A 174 -13.56 3.90 -4.10
N ARG A 175 -13.28 2.61 -4.25
CA ARG A 175 -13.81 1.79 -5.34
C ARG A 175 -15.20 1.20 -5.09
N PHE A 176 -15.78 1.44 -3.92
CA PHE A 176 -16.99 0.75 -3.46
C PHE A 176 -18.33 1.35 -3.96
N GLY A 177 -18.28 2.32 -4.88
CA GLY A 177 -19.50 2.97 -5.42
C GLY A 177 -20.42 3.45 -4.31
N ASP A 178 -21.74 3.26 -4.46
CA ASP A 178 -22.73 3.74 -3.48
C ASP A 178 -22.74 2.98 -2.13
N MET A 179 -21.85 1.99 -1.92
CA MET A 179 -21.80 1.27 -0.65
C MET A 179 -21.21 2.11 0.48
N LEU A 180 -20.25 2.99 0.20
CA LEU A 180 -19.73 3.93 1.19
C LEU A 180 -20.48 5.25 1.07
N PRO A 181 -21.02 5.79 2.18
CA PRO A 181 -21.61 7.11 2.16
C PRO A 181 -20.50 8.16 1.94
N PRO A 182 -20.83 9.34 1.37
CA PRO A 182 -19.85 10.42 1.18
C PRO A 182 -19.14 10.84 2.47
N VAL A 183 -19.85 10.76 3.61
CA VAL A 183 -19.33 11.10 4.94
C VAL A 183 -19.83 10.11 6.00
N ILE A 184 -18.96 9.73 6.94
CA ILE A 184 -19.33 9.08 8.20
C ILE A 184 -19.00 10.02 9.36
N GLU A 185 -20.04 10.40 10.12
CA GLU A 185 -19.87 11.19 11.36
C GLU A 185 -19.50 10.30 12.55
N ASN A 186 -18.57 10.80 13.37
CA ASN A 186 -17.92 10.12 14.48
C ASN A 186 -17.51 8.71 14.07
N PRO A 187 -16.58 8.59 13.10
CA PRO A 187 -16.22 7.32 12.50
C PRO A 187 -15.68 6.35 13.54
N SER A 188 -16.02 5.09 13.37
CA SER A 188 -15.44 3.98 14.13
C SER A 188 -15.25 2.81 13.18
N TYR A 189 -14.34 1.90 13.50
CA TYR A 189 -14.12 0.70 12.68
C TYR A 189 -15.43 -0.04 12.39
N ARG A 190 -16.34 -0.16 13.36
CA ARG A 190 -17.65 -0.79 13.16
C ARG A 190 -18.54 -0.05 12.16
N LYS A 191 -18.55 1.28 12.17
CA LYS A 191 -19.34 2.08 11.21
C LYS A 191 -18.80 1.92 9.79
N ILE A 192 -17.48 1.92 9.64
CA ILE A 192 -16.80 1.72 8.36
C ILE A 192 -17.06 0.30 7.85
N GLU A 193 -16.91 -0.72 8.69
CA GLU A 193 -17.19 -2.11 8.34
C GLU A 193 -18.66 -2.33 7.95
N SER A 194 -19.60 -1.72 8.70
CA SER A 194 -21.03 -1.80 8.39
C SER A 194 -21.36 -1.15 7.03
N ALA A 195 -20.75 -0.01 6.72
CA ALA A 195 -20.90 0.64 5.42
C ALA A 195 -20.33 -0.23 4.29
N LEU A 196 -19.19 -0.88 4.52
CA LEU A 196 -18.60 -1.86 3.59
C LEU A 196 -19.33 -3.21 3.56
N ARG A 197 -20.41 -3.39 4.33
CA ARG A 197 -21.13 -4.66 4.52
C ARG A 197 -20.21 -5.83 4.92
N LEU A 198 -19.14 -5.51 5.63
CA LEU A 198 -18.18 -6.47 6.16
C LEU A 198 -18.67 -6.99 7.51
N GLU A 199 -18.45 -8.28 7.77
CA GLU A 199 -18.62 -8.81 9.13
C GLU A 199 -17.61 -8.10 10.05
N PRO A 200 -18.03 -7.55 11.21
CA PRO A 200 -17.15 -6.81 12.10
C PRO A 200 -15.92 -7.61 12.50
N TRP A 201 -14.74 -7.00 12.47
CA TRP A 201 -13.48 -7.67 12.82
C TRP A 201 -13.50 -8.31 14.20
N THR A 202 -14.19 -7.68 15.17
CA THR A 202 -14.35 -8.20 16.54
C THR A 202 -15.03 -9.57 16.56
N ASP A 203 -15.94 -9.82 15.62
CA ASP A 203 -16.79 -11.01 15.61
C ASP A 203 -16.10 -12.18 14.89
N ARG A 204 -15.20 -11.86 13.95
CA ARG A 204 -14.31 -12.83 13.28
C ARG A 204 -13.37 -13.54 14.26
N TYR A 205 -12.86 -12.84 15.27
CA TYR A 205 -12.00 -13.42 16.31
C TYR A 205 -12.76 -14.39 17.23
N VAL A 206 -14.00 -14.06 17.57
CA VAL A 206 -14.87 -14.91 18.40
C VAL A 206 -15.24 -16.21 17.67
N LYS A 207 -15.48 -16.14 16.35
CA LYS A 207 -15.70 -17.36 15.54
C LYS A 207 -14.45 -18.24 15.47
N LYS A 208 -13.26 -17.67 15.29
CA LYS A 208 -11.98 -18.42 15.28
C LYS A 208 -11.63 -19.06 16.63
N SER A 209 -12.00 -18.44 17.75
CA SER A 209 -11.76 -19.03 19.08
C SER A 209 -12.69 -20.21 19.35
N LYS A 210 -13.92 -20.17 18.85
CA LYS A 210 -14.91 -21.27 18.94
C LYS A 210 -14.63 -22.42 17.98
N SER A 211 -13.95 -22.17 16.86
CA SER A 211 -13.60 -23.19 15.86
C SER A 211 -12.25 -23.89 16.12
N ARG A 212 -11.48 -23.49 17.15
CA ARG A 212 -10.28 -24.22 17.55
C ARG A 212 -10.70 -25.57 18.14
N PRO A 213 -10.23 -26.71 17.61
CA PRO A 213 -10.45 -28.01 18.24
C PRO A 213 -9.95 -27.95 19.68
N LYS A 214 -10.77 -28.36 20.64
CA LYS A 214 -10.28 -28.58 22.00
C LYS A 214 -9.11 -29.56 21.91
N PRO A 215 -7.95 -29.27 22.53
CA PRO A 215 -6.85 -30.22 22.54
C PRO A 215 -7.38 -31.54 23.09
N GLN A 216 -7.32 -32.59 22.28
CA GLN A 216 -7.69 -33.92 22.73
C GLN A 216 -6.81 -34.22 23.94
N ALA A 217 -7.44 -34.45 25.09
CA ALA A 217 -6.75 -34.87 26.29
C ALA A 217 -5.94 -36.11 25.92
N ARG A 218 -4.61 -35.99 25.93
CA ARG A 218 -3.69 -37.12 25.79
C ARG A 218 -4.09 -38.12 26.87
N LYS A 219 -4.73 -39.23 26.49
CA LYS A 219 -4.84 -40.39 27.37
C LYS A 219 -3.42 -40.79 27.72
N ALA A 220 -3.03 -40.59 28.99
CA ALA A 220 -1.82 -41.15 29.53
C ALA A 220 -1.95 -42.67 29.38
N ALA A 221 -1.16 -43.27 28.49
CA ALA A 221 -0.97 -44.70 28.46
C ALA A 221 -0.26 -45.07 29.76
N ALA A 222 -1.04 -45.58 30.73
CA ALA A 222 -0.49 -46.27 31.89
C ALA A 222 0.24 -47.53 31.38
N ARG A 223 1.51 -47.64 31.74
CA ARG A 223 2.29 -48.88 31.67
C ARG A 223 1.90 -49.79 32.82
#